data_AF-A0A8T1TPL0-F1
#
_entry.id   AF-A0A8T1TPL0-F1
#
_cell.length_a   1.000
_cell.length_b   1.000
_cell.length_c   1.000
_cell.angle_alpha   90.00
_cell.angle_beta   90.00
_cell.angle_gamma   90.00
#
_symmetry.space_group_name_H-M   'P 1'
#
loop_
_entity.id
_entity.type
_entity.pdbx_description
1 polymer ?
#
loop_
_entity_poly.entity_id
_entity_poly.type
_entity_poly.pdbx_seq_one_letter_code
_entity_poly.pdbx_strand_id
1 'polypeptide(L)'
;MKDTRRDCEVLTAKIMAEFVRDQHPDWLQSYLEGKQDAATSYESLLRLLRRFAYRHGFVQRTSSGLKGKLSDLIGVRDEFATAFKKRFGSYDASWVYNTDETGIYFDTPPSKMLSEKGKIASITAEQKYSARLTAVCTIRVDGLKLPLLFITGRKNRGE
;
A
#
# COMPACT_ATOMS: atom_id res chain seq x y z
N MET A 1 14.77 2.15 -17.79
CA MET A 1 14.84 2.76 -16.44
C MET A 1 15.52 1.74 -15.52
N LYS A 2 16.79 1.94 -15.14
CA LYS A 2 17.48 1.04 -14.20
C LYS A 2 16.81 1.20 -12.83
N ASP A 3 16.23 0.12 -12.33
CA ASP A 3 15.59 0.06 -11.02
C ASP A 3 16.68 0.09 -9.93
N THR A 4 17.06 1.31 -9.52
CA THR A 4 18.07 1.58 -8.48
C THR A 4 17.62 1.19 -7.08
N ARG A 5 16.41 0.66 -6.89
CA ARG A 5 15.89 0.23 -5.57
C ARG A 5 16.55 -1.04 -5.05
N ARG A 6 17.35 -1.73 -5.86
CA ARG A 6 17.90 -3.07 -5.57
C ARG A 6 19.18 -3.04 -4.71
N ASP A 7 19.85 -1.90 -4.65
CA ASP A 7 21.09 -1.72 -3.88
C ASP A 7 20.96 -0.70 -2.74
N CYS A 8 19.74 -0.21 -2.46
CA CYS A 8 19.54 0.79 -1.42
C CYS A 8 19.45 0.11 -0.04
N GLU A 9 20.47 0.32 0.79
CA GLU A 9 20.35 0.13 2.23
C GLU A 9 19.16 0.93 2.78
N VAL A 10 18.49 0.37 3.79
CA VAL A 10 17.27 0.97 4.35
C VAL A 10 17.60 2.32 4.98
N LEU A 11 17.19 3.43 4.35
CA LEU A 11 17.37 4.74 4.95
C LEU A 11 16.27 4.99 6.00
N THR A 12 16.63 4.97 7.28
CA THR A 12 15.75 5.35 8.39
C THR A 12 16.28 6.57 9.13
N ALA A 13 15.40 7.28 9.84
CA ALA A 13 15.81 8.37 10.72
C ALA A 13 16.80 7.91 11.81
N LYS A 14 16.78 6.63 12.20
CA LYS A 14 17.74 6.04 13.14
C LYS A 14 19.12 5.91 12.50
N ILE A 15 19.20 5.37 11.29
CA ILE A 15 20.46 5.26 10.53
C ILE A 15 21.04 6.65 10.24
N MET A 16 20.19 7.63 9.92
CA MET A 16 20.62 9.02 9.81
C MET A 16 21.15 9.59 11.14
N ALA A 17 20.55 9.21 12.28
CA ALA A 17 21.00 9.63 13.60
C ALA A 17 22.34 8.98 13.99
N GLU A 18 22.53 7.71 13.64
CA GLU A 18 23.81 7.01 13.79
C GLU A 18 24.90 7.68 12.95
N PHE A 19 24.63 7.98 11.68
CA PHE A 19 25.55 8.74 10.84
C PHE A 19 25.92 10.11 11.43
N VAL A 20 24.93 10.86 11.92
CA VAL A 20 25.16 12.16 12.56
C VAL A 20 26.00 12.03 13.83
N ARG A 21 25.74 11.00 14.65
CA ARG A 21 26.56 10.72 15.83
C ARG A 21 28.00 10.40 15.47
N ASP A 22 28.20 9.61 14.41
CA ASP A 22 29.51 9.10 14.04
C ASP A 22 30.35 10.12 13.27
N GLN A 23 29.72 10.99 12.47
CA GLN A 23 30.40 11.96 11.59
C GLN A 23 30.33 13.40 12.09
N HIS A 24 29.34 13.74 12.92
CA HIS A 24 29.11 15.10 13.41
C HIS A 24 28.81 15.14 14.93
N PRO A 25 29.70 14.57 15.79
CA PRO A 25 29.48 14.47 17.22
C PRO A 25 29.37 15.84 17.91
N ASP A 26 30.18 16.82 17.53
CA ASP A 26 30.17 18.16 18.13
C ASP A 26 28.83 18.88 17.88
N TRP A 27 28.34 18.80 16.64
CA TRP A 27 27.03 19.35 16.29
C TRP A 27 25.91 18.65 17.06
N LEU A 28 25.99 17.32 17.20
CA LEU A 28 25.01 16.56 17.95
C LEU A 28 25.01 16.97 19.43
N GLN A 29 26.18 17.17 20.02
CA GLN A 29 26.32 17.64 21.40
C GLN A 29 25.69 19.02 21.58
N SER A 30 26.02 20.00 20.74
CA SER A 30 25.39 21.33 20.77
C SER A 30 23.88 21.29 20.52
N TYR A 31 23.38 20.37 19.69
CA TYR A 31 21.93 20.19 19.46
C TYR A 31 21.19 19.60 20.67
N LEU A 32 21.90 18.86 21.52
CA LEU A 32 21.35 18.25 22.74
C LEU A 32 21.49 19.15 23.96
N GLU A 33 22.38 20.15 23.93
CA GLU A 33 22.52 21.14 25.00
C GLU A 33 21.18 21.82 25.32
N GLY A 34 20.86 21.87 26.63
CA GLY A 34 19.63 22.48 27.13
C GLY A 34 18.37 21.61 27.03
N LYS A 35 18.45 20.37 26.50
CA LYS A 35 17.33 19.42 26.52
C LYS A 35 17.34 18.61 27.81
N GLN A 36 16.27 18.74 28.59
CA GLN A 36 16.16 18.13 29.93
C GLN A 36 16.05 16.60 29.92
N ASP A 37 15.47 16.00 28.89
CA ASP A 37 15.20 14.55 28.84
C ASP A 37 15.84 13.88 27.62
N ALA A 38 16.57 12.79 27.87
CA ALA A 38 17.31 12.05 26.86
C ALA A 38 16.39 11.32 25.85
N ALA A 39 15.24 10.81 26.30
CA ALA A 39 14.28 10.16 25.41
C ALA A 39 13.60 11.18 24.49
N THR A 40 13.18 12.32 25.04
CA THR A 40 12.59 13.43 24.31
C THR A 40 13.59 14.09 23.36
N SER A 41 14.86 14.21 23.75
CA SER A 41 15.91 14.77 22.92
C SER A 41 16.21 13.90 21.70
N TYR A 42 16.26 12.57 21.88
CA TYR A 42 16.43 11.62 20.79
C TYR A 42 15.23 11.61 19.83
N GLU A 43 13.99 11.61 20.32
CA GLU A 43 12.81 11.72 19.45
C GLU A 43 12.77 13.05 18.69
N SER A 44 13.20 14.15 19.32
CA SER A 44 13.32 15.44 18.65
C SER A 44 14.29 15.39 17.47
N LEU A 45 15.41 14.67 17.61
CA LEU A 45 16.39 14.43 16.55
C LEU A 45 15.78 13.60 15.42
N LEU A 46 15.14 12.47 15.74
CA LEU A 46 14.48 11.64 14.73
C LEU A 46 13.41 12.42 13.96
N ARG A 47 12.69 13.33 14.63
CA ARG A 47 11.71 14.21 13.97
C ARG A 47 12.38 15.21 13.01
N LEU A 48 13.51 15.78 13.39
CA LEU A 48 14.29 16.68 12.54
C LEU A 48 14.77 15.95 11.28
N LEU A 49 15.35 14.76 11.44
CA LEU A 49 15.87 13.95 10.34
C LEU A 49 14.77 13.48 9.39
N ARG A 50 13.60 13.11 9.90
CA ARG A 50 12.41 12.82 9.08
C ARG A 50 12.01 14.03 8.23
N ARG A 51 11.95 15.23 8.82
CA ARG A 51 11.61 16.47 8.10
C ARG A 51 12.64 16.83 7.02
N PHE A 52 13.92 16.63 7.32
CA PHE A 52 15.00 16.78 6.35
C PHE A 52 14.78 15.83 5.16
N ALA A 53 14.59 14.55 5.42
CA ALA A 53 14.35 13.55 4.38
C ALA A 53 13.14 13.93 3.50
N TYR A 54 12.02 14.34 4.11
CA TYR A 54 10.83 14.77 3.37
C TYR A 54 11.07 15.99 2.48
N ARG A 55 11.82 16.98 2.97
CA ARG A 55 12.20 18.17 2.18
C ARG A 55 13.03 17.81 0.95
N HIS A 56 13.82 16.75 1.03
CA HIS A 56 14.67 16.26 -0.05
C HIS A 56 14.02 15.15 -0.89
N GLY A 57 12.70 14.99 -0.82
CA GLY A 57 11.95 14.09 -1.71
C GLY A 57 11.89 12.63 -1.28
N PHE A 58 12.40 12.29 -0.08
CA PHE A 58 12.17 10.98 0.51
C PHE A 58 10.76 10.90 1.08
N VAL A 59 10.16 9.71 1.11
CA VAL A 59 8.83 9.47 1.68
C VAL A 59 8.90 8.23 2.55
N GLN A 60 8.31 8.29 3.75
CA GLN A 60 8.21 7.12 4.62
C GLN A 60 7.26 6.10 3.99
N ARG A 61 7.75 4.89 3.76
CA ARG A 61 6.95 3.77 3.26
C ARG A 61 6.97 2.65 4.28
N THR A 62 5.81 2.05 4.50
CA THR A 62 5.74 0.75 5.18
C THR A 62 6.31 -0.29 4.22
N SER A 63 7.16 -1.19 4.71
CA SER A 63 7.55 -2.36 3.92
C SER A 63 6.28 -3.13 3.59
N SER A 64 5.89 -3.13 2.32
CA SER A 64 4.83 -4.02 1.85
C SER A 64 5.38 -5.43 1.93
N GLY A 65 4.77 -6.30 2.74
CA GLY A 65 5.14 -7.70 2.92
C GLY A 65 4.85 -8.56 1.68
N LEU A 66 5.23 -8.11 0.49
CA LEU A 66 5.29 -8.94 -0.70
C LEU A 66 6.35 -10.01 -0.43
N LYS A 67 5.88 -11.24 -0.23
CA LYS A 67 6.67 -12.42 0.14
C LYS A 67 7.65 -12.91 -0.95
N GLY A 68 7.73 -12.23 -2.09
CA GLY A 68 8.64 -12.59 -3.18
C GLY A 68 9.61 -11.46 -3.49
N LYS A 69 10.85 -11.80 -3.85
CA LYS A 69 11.76 -10.82 -4.45
C LYS A 69 11.08 -10.31 -5.73
N LEU A 70 11.07 -8.99 -5.92
CA LEU A 70 10.48 -8.37 -7.11
C LEU A 70 11.07 -8.94 -8.42
N SER A 71 12.35 -9.34 -8.40
CA SER A 71 13.02 -10.01 -9.51
C SER A 71 12.30 -11.30 -9.94
N ASP A 72 11.88 -12.10 -8.97
CA ASP A 72 11.34 -13.44 -9.22
C ASP A 72 9.91 -13.29 -9.76
N LEU A 73 9.15 -12.32 -9.25
CA LEU A 73 7.83 -11.97 -9.79
C LEU A 73 7.88 -11.43 -11.22
N ILE A 74 8.92 -10.63 -11.54
CA ILE A 74 9.13 -10.15 -12.92
C ILE A 74 9.47 -11.32 -13.84
N GLY A 75 10.35 -12.23 -13.42
CA GLY A 75 10.70 -13.42 -14.18
C GLY A 75 9.47 -14.28 -14.50
N VAL A 76 8.67 -14.60 -13.48
CA VAL A 76 7.42 -15.37 -13.64
C VAL A 76 6.43 -14.66 -14.57
N ARG A 77 6.28 -13.34 -14.44
CA ARG A 77 5.42 -12.54 -15.33
C ARG A 77 5.87 -12.62 -16.79
N ASP A 78 7.16 -12.45 -17.05
CA ASP A 78 7.71 -12.39 -18.40
C ASP A 78 7.70 -13.77 -19.09
N GLU A 79 7.98 -14.83 -18.32
CA GLU A 79 7.85 -16.21 -18.78
C GLU A 79 6.38 -16.53 -19.13
N PHE A 80 5.45 -16.18 -18.25
CA PHE A 80 4.02 -16.33 -18.50
C PHE A 80 3.57 -15.56 -19.74
N ALA A 81 3.96 -14.28 -19.87
CA ALA A 81 3.58 -13.45 -21.01
C ALA A 81 4.11 -14.04 -22.33
N THR A 82 5.34 -14.56 -22.32
CA THR A 82 5.94 -15.23 -23.49
C THR A 82 5.19 -16.50 -23.85
N ALA A 83 4.89 -17.35 -22.88
CA ALA A 83 4.13 -18.58 -23.09
C ALA A 83 2.71 -18.30 -23.58
N PHE A 84 2.04 -17.31 -22.98
CA PHE A 84 0.70 -16.86 -23.37
C PHE A 84 0.69 -16.35 -24.81
N LYS A 85 1.62 -15.45 -25.17
CA LYS A 85 1.72 -14.93 -26.54
C LYS A 85 2.03 -16.03 -27.56
N LYS A 86 2.89 -16.99 -27.22
CA LYS A 86 3.19 -18.13 -28.09
C LYS A 86 1.97 -19.01 -28.33
N ARG A 87 1.15 -19.24 -27.29
CA ARG A 87 -0.01 -20.15 -27.35
C ARG A 87 -1.25 -19.49 -27.95
N PHE A 88 -1.47 -18.21 -27.65
CA PHE A 88 -2.72 -17.51 -27.95
C PHE A 88 -2.55 -16.29 -28.86
N GLY A 89 -1.33 -15.96 -29.29
CA GLY A 89 -1.05 -14.75 -30.09
C GLY A 89 -1.65 -14.76 -31.49
N SER A 90 -2.11 -15.91 -31.99
CA SER A 90 -2.83 -16.03 -33.26
C SER A 90 -4.34 -15.81 -33.14
N TYR A 91 -4.89 -15.77 -31.93
CA TYR A 91 -6.30 -15.49 -31.73
C TYR A 91 -6.57 -14.01 -31.96
N ASP A 92 -7.72 -13.73 -32.58
CA ASP A 92 -8.15 -12.35 -32.76
C ASP A 92 -8.48 -11.70 -31.41
N ALA A 93 -8.26 -10.39 -31.31
CA ALA A 93 -8.47 -9.64 -30.06
C ALA A 93 -9.92 -9.75 -29.54
N SER A 94 -10.89 -10.02 -30.42
CA SER A 94 -12.29 -10.26 -30.06
C SER A 94 -12.55 -11.57 -29.29
N TRP A 95 -11.59 -12.49 -29.28
CA TRP A 95 -11.71 -13.81 -28.64
C TRP A 95 -11.01 -13.89 -27.28
N VAL A 96 -10.31 -12.84 -26.86
CA VAL A 96 -9.58 -12.81 -25.59
C VAL A 96 -10.30 -11.90 -24.60
N TYR A 97 -10.75 -12.50 -23.50
CA TYR A 97 -11.52 -11.85 -22.45
C TYR A 97 -10.71 -11.87 -21.15
N ASN A 98 -10.56 -10.70 -20.53
CA ASN A 98 -10.10 -10.58 -19.15
C ASN A 98 -11.31 -10.39 -18.24
N THR A 99 -11.44 -11.22 -17.22
CA THR A 99 -12.56 -11.21 -16.28
C THR A 99 -12.02 -11.17 -14.86
N ASP A 100 -12.56 -10.27 -14.04
CA ASP A 100 -12.23 -10.21 -12.61
C ASP A 100 -13.46 -9.81 -11.78
N GLU A 101 -13.43 -10.14 -10.49
CA GLU A 101 -14.48 -9.80 -9.54
C GLU A 101 -14.08 -8.60 -8.70
N THR A 102 -15.02 -7.67 -8.51
CA THR A 102 -14.83 -6.52 -7.63
C THR A 102 -16.01 -6.38 -6.66
N GLY A 103 -15.70 -6.05 -5.40
CA GLY A 103 -16.70 -5.79 -4.38
C GLY A 103 -17.16 -4.34 -4.43
N ILE A 104 -18.45 -4.11 -4.63
CA ILE A 104 -19.12 -2.82 -4.49
C ILE A 104 -19.73 -2.77 -3.09
N TYR A 105 -19.32 -1.76 -2.32
CA TYR A 105 -19.80 -1.52 -0.96
C TYR A 105 -20.78 -0.36 -0.99
N PHE A 106 -22.00 -0.57 -0.49
CA PHE A 106 -23.04 0.47 -0.51
C PHE A 106 -22.72 1.63 0.45
N ASP A 107 -22.20 1.30 1.63
CA ASP A 107 -21.84 2.26 2.67
C ASP A 107 -20.40 2.05 3.12
N THR A 108 -19.47 2.97 2.86
CA THR A 108 -18.15 2.88 3.50
C THR A 108 -18.23 3.64 4.82
N PRO A 109 -18.08 2.98 5.99
CA PRO A 109 -18.11 3.70 7.26
C PRO A 109 -17.05 4.81 7.26
N PRO A 110 -17.34 5.97 7.89
CA PRO A 110 -16.42 7.09 7.89
C PRO A 110 -15.08 6.69 8.51
N SER A 111 -13.98 6.98 7.80
CA SER A 111 -12.62 6.65 8.24
C SER A 111 -12.15 7.46 9.45
N LYS A 112 -12.86 8.56 9.76
CA LYS A 112 -12.63 9.41 10.92
C LYS A 112 -13.96 9.68 11.59
N MET A 113 -14.02 9.42 12.89
CA MET A 113 -15.19 9.69 13.73
C MET A 113 -14.78 10.62 14.85
N LEU A 114 -15.68 11.54 15.20
CA LEU A 114 -15.52 12.36 16.39
C LEU A 114 -16.10 11.60 17.58
N SER A 115 -15.41 11.67 18.70
CA SER A 115 -15.87 11.14 19.99
C SER A 115 -15.55 12.16 21.08
N GLU A 116 -16.34 12.12 22.16
CA GLU A 116 -16.09 12.92 23.35
C GLU A 116 -14.70 12.61 23.93
N LYS A 117 -14.02 13.62 24.48
CA LYS A 117 -12.66 13.49 25.01
C LYS A 117 -12.63 12.44 26.12
N GLY A 118 -11.87 11.35 25.91
CA GLY A 118 -11.77 10.22 26.83
C GLY A 118 -12.75 9.07 26.56
N LYS A 119 -13.63 9.18 25.58
CA LYS A 119 -14.53 8.10 25.14
C LYS A 119 -14.09 7.48 23.83
N ILE A 120 -14.34 6.19 23.68
CA ILE A 120 -14.10 5.45 22.45
C ILE A 120 -15.17 5.84 21.43
N ALA A 121 -14.74 6.17 20.20
CA ALA A 121 -15.66 6.31 19.08
C ALA A 121 -16.28 4.93 18.78
N SER A 122 -17.60 4.80 18.91
CA SER A 122 -18.32 3.57 18.59
C SER A 122 -19.06 3.69 17.27
N ILE A 123 -19.03 2.59 16.51
CA ILE A 123 -19.83 2.38 15.29
C ILE A 123 -20.90 1.36 15.67
N THR A 124 -22.17 1.62 15.38
CA THR A 124 -23.21 0.58 15.54
C THR A 124 -22.92 -0.58 14.59
N ALA A 125 -23.28 -1.82 14.94
CA ALA A 125 -22.98 -2.98 14.08
C ALA A 125 -23.51 -2.80 12.63
N GLU A 126 -24.63 -2.12 12.47
CA GLU A 126 -25.26 -1.75 11.20
C GLU A 126 -24.39 -0.80 10.34
N GLN A 127 -23.68 0.14 10.97
CA GLN A 127 -22.75 1.05 10.30
C GLN A 127 -21.38 0.38 10.00
N LYS A 128 -21.07 -0.72 10.70
CA LYS A 128 -19.79 -1.44 10.56
C LYS A 128 -19.76 -2.40 9.37
N TYR A 129 -20.92 -2.96 9.00
CA TYR A 129 -21.04 -3.94 7.94
C TYR A 129 -21.83 -3.36 6.77
N SER A 130 -21.09 -2.69 5.88
CA SER A 130 -21.60 -2.33 4.55
C SER A 130 -22.17 -3.56 3.85
N ALA A 131 -23.38 -3.45 3.30
CA ALA A 131 -23.83 -4.43 2.32
C ALA A 131 -22.82 -4.46 1.15
N ARG A 132 -22.42 -5.66 0.74
CA ARG A 132 -21.47 -5.88 -0.36
C ARG A 132 -22.18 -6.58 -1.51
N LEU A 133 -22.13 -5.97 -2.68
CA LEU A 133 -22.50 -6.58 -3.95
C LEU A 133 -21.23 -6.96 -4.71
N THR A 134 -21.14 -8.18 -5.22
CA THR A 134 -20.00 -8.56 -6.08
C THR A 134 -20.39 -8.35 -7.54
N ALA A 135 -19.59 -7.56 -8.25
CA ALA A 135 -19.71 -7.37 -9.68
C ALA A 135 -18.57 -8.12 -10.40
N VAL A 136 -18.92 -8.87 -11.45
CA VAL A 136 -17.99 -9.46 -12.38
C VAL A 136 -17.79 -8.48 -13.53
N CYS A 137 -16.55 -8.06 -13.73
CA CYS A 137 -16.14 -7.15 -14.79
C CYS A 137 -15.43 -7.94 -15.88
N THR A 138 -15.94 -7.89 -17.11
CA THR A 138 -15.28 -8.51 -18.26
C THR A 138 -14.95 -7.47 -19.33
N ILE A 139 -13.70 -7.46 -19.79
CA ILE A 139 -13.22 -6.63 -20.89
C ILE A 139 -12.51 -7.48 -21.93
N ARG A 140 -12.74 -7.20 -23.20
CA ARG A 140 -12.01 -7.80 -24.31
C ARG A 140 -10.73 -7.04 -24.61
N VAL A 141 -9.77 -7.73 -25.24
CA VAL A 141 -8.48 -7.12 -25.62
C VAL A 141 -8.63 -5.96 -26.61
N ASP A 142 -9.67 -5.97 -27.45
CA ASP A 142 -10.00 -4.87 -28.37
C ASP A 142 -10.65 -3.65 -27.68
N GLY A 143 -10.84 -3.70 -26.36
CA GLY A 143 -11.40 -2.61 -25.57
C GLY A 143 -12.92 -2.68 -25.39
N LEU A 144 -13.61 -3.69 -25.95
CA LEU A 144 -15.04 -3.86 -25.71
C LEU A 144 -15.30 -4.23 -24.25
N LYS A 145 -16.07 -3.40 -23.55
CA LYS A 145 -16.55 -3.67 -22.19
C LYS A 145 -17.84 -4.45 -22.25
N LEU A 146 -17.90 -5.58 -21.56
CA LEU A 146 -19.12 -6.36 -21.45
C LEU A 146 -19.99 -5.82 -20.30
N PRO A 147 -21.31 -6.13 -20.30
CA PRO A 147 -22.18 -5.79 -19.18
C PRO A 147 -21.63 -6.35 -17.85
N LEU A 148 -21.79 -5.56 -16.78
CA LEU A 148 -21.50 -6.04 -15.43
C LEU A 148 -22.47 -7.15 -15.05
N LEU A 149 -21.95 -8.27 -14.55
CA LEU A 149 -22.76 -9.33 -13.97
C LEU A 149 -22.71 -9.22 -12.45
N PHE A 150 -23.85 -9.34 -11.78
CA PHE A 150 -23.91 -9.25 -10.32
C PHE A 150 -24.13 -10.63 -9.71
N ILE A 151 -23.29 -10.98 -8.74
CA ILE A 151 -23.45 -12.20 -7.94
C ILE A 151 -24.28 -11.86 -6.72
N THR A 152 -25.49 -12.39 -6.68
CA THR A 152 -26.41 -12.27 -5.54
C THR A 152 -26.48 -13.60 -4.79
N GLY A 153 -26.30 -13.59 -3.47
CA GLY A 153 -26.46 -14.81 -2.66
C GLY A 153 -27.91 -15.30 -2.66
N ARG A 154 -28.12 -16.61 -2.85
CA ARG A 154 -29.43 -17.24 -2.59
C ARG A 154 -29.68 -17.23 -1.08
N LYS A 155 -30.74 -16.54 -0.63
CA LYS A 155 -31.30 -16.76 0.70
C LYS A 155 -32.09 -18.07 0.63
N ASN A 156 -31.63 -19.13 1.31
CA ASN A 156 -32.45 -20.33 1.50
C ASN A 156 -33.74 -19.88 2.19
N ARG A 157 -34.88 -19.98 1.49
CA ARG A 157 -36.19 -19.91 2.13
C ARG A 157 -36.35 -21.24 2.85
N GLY A 158 -36.04 -21.26 4.14
CA GLY A 158 -36.50 -22.32 5.02
C GLY A 158 -38.02 -22.20 5.09
N GLU A 159 -38.70 -23.22 4.57
CA GLU A 159 -40.06 -23.59 4.98
C GLU A 159 -40.05 -24.07 6.44
#